data_AF-A0A662L3S9-F1
#
_entry.id   AF-A0A662L3S9-F1
#
_cell.length_a   1.000
_cell.length_b   1.000
_cell.length_c   1.000
_cell.angle_alpha   90.00
_cell.angle_beta   90.00
_cell.angle_gamma   90.00
#
_symmetry.space_group_name_H-M   'P 1'
#
loop_
_entity.id
_entity.type
_entity.pdbx_description
1 polymer ?
#
loop_
_entity_poly.entity_id
_entity_poly.type
_entity_poly.pdbx_seq_one_letter_code
_entity_poly.pdbx_strand_id
1 'polypeptide(L)'
;MNEHDLNKYDLKTPLAMALGAERESVALYESLRKRTRNYVLRERLRFFADEERKHEGILRTRIIKLFNDQLSPIEPLETHLEDGAKDYLKIATCTGNDACRAVGAC
;
A
#
# COMPACT_ATOMS: atom_id res chain seq x y z
N MET A 1 -16.08 -32.76 -1.62
CA MET A 1 -15.43 -31.47 -1.91
C MET A 1 -16.57 -30.52 -2.22
N ASN A 2 -16.81 -29.50 -1.40
CA ASN A 2 -17.93 -28.60 -1.61
C ASN A 2 -17.56 -27.58 -2.67
N GLU A 3 -18.33 -27.58 -3.75
CA GLU A 3 -18.26 -26.61 -4.84
C GLU A 3 -18.74 -25.25 -4.29
N HIS A 4 -17.83 -24.28 -4.23
CA HIS A 4 -18.16 -22.95 -3.72
C HIS A 4 -18.92 -22.19 -4.82
N ASP A 5 -20.25 -22.15 -4.71
CA ASP A 5 -21.11 -21.41 -5.62
C ASP A 5 -20.90 -19.89 -5.45
N LEU A 6 -20.12 -19.29 -6.36
CA LEU A 6 -19.69 -17.89 -6.32
C LEU A 6 -20.84 -16.90 -6.57
N ASN A 7 -21.99 -17.37 -7.08
CA ASN A 7 -23.16 -16.53 -7.37
C ASN A 7 -23.83 -15.96 -6.12
N LYS A 8 -23.46 -16.43 -4.92
CA LYS A 8 -24.03 -15.97 -3.65
C LYS A 8 -23.40 -14.69 -3.11
N TYR A 9 -22.22 -14.30 -3.59
CA TYR A 9 -21.46 -13.19 -3.03
C TYR A 9 -21.66 -11.90 -3.84
N ASP A 10 -21.91 -10.79 -3.14
CA ASP A 10 -21.94 -9.47 -3.76
C ASP A 10 -20.54 -9.10 -4.27
N LEU A 11 -20.39 -9.04 -5.59
CA LEU A 11 -19.12 -8.72 -6.26
C LEU A 11 -18.65 -7.29 -5.98
N LYS A 12 -19.54 -6.41 -5.49
CA LYS A 12 -19.20 -5.02 -5.22
C LYS A 12 -18.17 -4.88 -4.10
N THR A 13 -18.36 -5.62 -2.99
CA THR A 13 -17.47 -5.54 -1.83
C THR A 13 -16.04 -6.02 -2.13
N PRO A 14 -15.80 -7.21 -2.73
CA PRO A 14 -14.46 -7.65 -3.09
C PRO A 14 -13.74 -6.70 -4.05
N LEU A 15 -14.47 -6.11 -5.01
CA LEU A 15 -13.89 -5.14 -5.95
C LEU A 15 -13.51 -3.82 -5.27
N ALA A 16 -14.32 -3.35 -4.32
CA ALA A 16 -13.98 -2.18 -3.50
C ALA A 16 -12.77 -2.44 -2.61
N MET A 17 -12.69 -3.63 -1.99
CA MET A 17 -11.54 -4.05 -1.20
C MET A 17 -10.26 -4.14 -2.04
N ALA A 18 -10.35 -4.74 -3.23
CA ALA A 18 -9.24 -4.81 -4.16
C ALA A 18 -8.75 -3.40 -4.53
N LEU A 19 -9.66 -2.48 -4.83
CA LEU A 19 -9.29 -1.08 -5.14
C LEU A 19 -8.56 -0.39 -3.98
N GLY A 20 -8.98 -0.64 -2.73
CA GLY A 20 -8.29 -0.16 -1.54
C GLY A 20 -6.88 -0.73 -1.42
N ALA A 21 -6.73 -2.04 -1.60
CA ALA A 21 -5.45 -2.74 -1.53
C ALA A 21 -4.44 -2.23 -2.58
N GLU A 22 -4.87 -1.89 -3.80
CA GLU A 22 -3.99 -1.29 -4.82
C GLU A 22 -3.42 0.05 -4.33
N ARG A 23 -4.25 0.91 -3.75
CA ARG A 23 -3.85 2.24 -3.26
C ARG A 23 -2.88 2.14 -2.09
N GLU A 24 -3.14 1.23 -1.14
CA GLU A 24 -2.26 0.97 -0.02
C GLU A 24 -0.89 0.43 -0.49
N SER A 25 -0.90 -0.45 -1.48
CA SER A 25 0.32 -1.01 -2.07
C SER A 25 1.19 0.06 -2.72
N VAL A 26 0.59 1.01 -3.45
CA VAL A 26 1.31 2.18 -3.98
C VAL A 26 1.98 2.97 -2.85
N ALA A 27 1.25 3.28 -1.78
CA ALA A 27 1.78 4.03 -0.65
C ALA A 27 2.93 3.28 0.04
N LEU A 28 2.80 1.97 0.21
CA LEU A 28 3.83 1.11 0.78
C LEU A 28 5.09 1.09 -0.09
N TYR A 29 4.97 0.85 -1.39
CA TYR A 29 6.12 0.79 -2.29
C TYR A 29 6.85 2.14 -2.40
N GLU A 30 6.11 3.25 -2.44
CA GLU A 30 6.72 4.59 -2.42
C GLU A 30 7.43 4.89 -1.10
N SER A 31 6.87 4.45 0.03
CA SER A 31 7.51 4.56 1.35
C SER A 31 8.81 3.75 1.41
N LEU A 32 8.79 2.49 0.97
CA LEU A 32 9.97 1.63 0.91
C LEU A 32 11.04 2.20 -0.03
N ARG A 33 10.62 2.75 -1.18
CA ARG A 33 11.53 3.37 -2.16
C ARG A 33 12.29 4.54 -1.56
N LYS A 34 11.64 5.38 -0.74
CA LYS A 34 12.28 6.52 -0.06
C LYS A 34 13.28 6.08 1.01
N ARG A 35 13.08 4.90 1.61
CA ARG A 35 13.89 4.40 2.73
C ARG A 35 15.11 3.58 2.29
N THR A 36 15.11 3.02 1.08
CA THR A 36 16.23 2.23 0.59
C THR A 36 17.28 3.07 -0.15
N ARG A 37 18.57 2.78 0.12
CA ARG A 37 19.70 3.38 -0.61
C ARG A 37 20.10 2.57 -1.85
N ASN A 38 19.60 1.33 -1.99
CA ASN A 38 19.92 0.48 -3.12
C ASN A 38 19.19 0.97 -4.38
N TYR A 39 19.95 1.38 -5.39
CA TYR A 39 19.41 1.93 -6.64
C TYR A 39 18.53 0.93 -7.40
N VAL A 40 18.97 -0.32 -7.56
CA VAL A 40 18.22 -1.36 -8.28
C VAL A 40 16.88 -1.63 -7.58
N LEU A 41 16.89 -1.74 -6.25
CA LEU A 41 15.68 -1.94 -5.48
C LEU A 41 14.73 -0.73 -5.58
N ARG A 42 15.26 0.50 -5.57
CA ARG A 42 14.45 1.71 -5.77
C ARG A 42 13.72 1.70 -7.10
N GLU A 43 14.39 1.31 -8.19
CA GLU A 43 13.76 1.24 -9.50
C GLU A 43 12.72 0.13 -9.60
N ARG A 44 12.96 -0.99 -8.92
CA ARG A 44 11.97 -2.07 -8.84
C ARG A 44 10.73 -1.65 -8.04
N LEU A 45 10.91 -0.96 -6.92
CA LEU A 45 9.80 -0.44 -6.11
C LEU A 45 9.00 0.64 -6.86
N ARG A 46 9.66 1.49 -7.65
CA ARG A 46 8.96 2.41 -8.56
C ARG A 46 8.11 1.64 -9.56
N PHE A 47 8.68 0.62 -10.20
CA PHE A 47 7.96 -0.21 -11.16
C PHE A 47 6.72 -0.86 -10.53
N PHE A 48 6.83 -1.44 -9.33
CA PHE A 48 5.66 -2.01 -8.65
C PHE A 48 4.59 -0.95 -8.34
N ALA A 49 4.97 0.21 -7.82
CA ALA A 49 4.02 1.31 -7.60
C ALA A 49 3.32 1.75 -8.91
N ASP A 50 4.03 1.72 -10.04
CA ASP A 50 3.44 2.04 -11.35
C ASP A 50 2.48 0.93 -11.85
N GLU A 51 2.77 -0.34 -11.58
CA GLU A 51 1.86 -1.45 -11.90
C GLU A 51 0.56 -1.39 -11.08
N GLU A 52 0.63 -1.12 -9.77
CA GLU A 52 -0.59 -1.02 -8.95
C GLU A 52 -1.47 0.17 -9.37
N ARG A 53 -0.89 1.29 -9.84
CA ARG A 53 -1.65 2.39 -10.44
C ARG A 53 -2.42 1.95 -11.70
N LYS A 54 -1.84 1.06 -12.50
CA LYS A 54 -2.52 0.49 -13.68
C LYS A 54 -3.62 -0.46 -13.24
N HIS A 55 -3.37 -1.32 -12.26
CA HIS A 55 -4.38 -2.21 -11.69
C HIS A 55 -5.57 -1.41 -11.15
N GLU A 56 -5.33 -0.31 -10.42
CA GLU A 56 -6.37 0.60 -9.95
C GLU A 56 -7.22 1.13 -11.13
N GLY A 57 -6.59 1.58 -12.21
CA GLY A 57 -7.28 2.06 -13.40
C GLY A 57 -8.14 0.99 -14.08
N ILE A 58 -7.65 -0.25 -14.15
CA ILE A 58 -8.40 -1.41 -14.66
C ILE A 58 -9.61 -1.70 -13.76
N LEU A 59 -9.40 -1.79 -12.44
CA LEU A 59 -10.46 -2.06 -11.47
C LEU A 59 -11.55 -1.00 -11.51
N ARG A 60 -11.19 0.29 -11.51
CA ARG A 60 -12.16 1.39 -11.65
C ARG A 60 -13.00 1.25 -12.93
N THR A 61 -12.34 0.99 -14.05
CA THR A 61 -13.02 0.83 -15.34
C THR A 61 -13.99 -0.36 -15.31
N ARG A 62 -13.62 -1.45 -14.64
CA ARG A 62 -14.48 -2.64 -14.50
C ARG A 62 -15.66 -2.37 -13.58
N ILE A 63 -15.45 -1.74 -12.43
CA ILE A 63 -16.53 -1.39 -11.49
C ILE A 63 -17.57 -0.49 -12.16
N ILE A 64 -17.13 0.57 -12.86
CA ILE A 64 -18.04 1.49 -13.58
C ILE A 64 -18.87 0.72 -14.61
N LYS A 65 -18.23 -0.18 -15.38
CA LYS A 65 -18.94 -0.99 -16.39
C LYS A 65 -19.92 -2.00 -15.79
N LEU A 66 -19.60 -2.58 -14.64
CA LEU A 66 -20.41 -3.63 -14.01
C LEU A 66 -21.61 -3.07 -13.25
N PHE A 67 -21.43 -1.95 -12.54
CA PHE A 67 -22.44 -1.42 -11.63
C PHE A 67 -23.10 -0.13 -12.15
N ASN A 68 -22.66 0.38 -13.32
CA ASN A 68 -23.06 1.69 -13.85
C ASN A 68 -22.92 2.82 -12.81
N ASP A 69 -22.01 2.60 -11.86
CA ASP A 69 -21.88 3.36 -10.62
C ASP A 69 -20.76 4.38 -10.78
N GLN A 70 -21.01 5.63 -10.37
CA GLN A 70 -19.94 6.60 -10.22
C GLN A 70 -19.34 6.38 -8.84
N LEU A 71 -18.22 5.64 -8.80
CA LEU A 71 -17.45 5.39 -7.58
C LEU A 71 -17.33 6.69 -6.76
N SER A 72 -18.03 6.74 -5.63
CA SER A 72 -17.74 7.71 -4.58
C SER A 72 -16.30 7.51 -4.10
N PRO A 73 -15.65 8.53 -3.53
CA PRO A 73 -14.34 8.34 -2.93
C PRO A 73 -14.45 7.27 -1.85
N ILE A 74 -13.96 6.06 -2.13
CA ILE A 74 -13.88 5.00 -1.13
C ILE A 74 -12.90 5.51 -0.08
N GLU A 75 -13.40 5.72 1.14
CA GLU A 75 -12.57 6.10 2.28
C GLU A 75 -11.44 5.08 2.45
N PRO A 76 -10.24 5.52 2.90
CA PRO A 76 -9.14 4.62 3.16
C PRO A 76 -9.62 3.49 4.06
N LEU A 77 -9.34 2.25 3.69
CA LEU A 77 -9.61 1.11 4.55
C LEU A 77 -8.77 1.33 5.81
N GLU A 78 -9.40 1.42 6.98
CA GLU A 78 -8.66 1.41 8.23
C GLU A 78 -7.97 0.07 8.33
N THR A 79 -6.68 0.04 8.00
CA THR A 79 -5.85 -1.13 8.23
C THR A 79 -5.79 -1.33 9.74
N HIS A 80 -6.42 -2.38 10.25
CA HIS A 80 -6.06 -2.98 11.53
C HIS A 80 -4.66 -3.61 11.40
N LEU A 81 -3.65 -2.76 11.17
CA LEU A 81 -2.25 -3.09 11.40
C LEU A 81 -2.04 -2.95 12.90
N GLU A 82 -2.45 -3.98 13.66
CA GLU A 82 -2.09 -4.09 15.06
C GLU A 82 -0.55 -4.15 15.18
N ASP A 83 -0.03 -3.10 15.81
CA ASP A 83 1.19 -3.01 16.62
C ASP A 83 2.58 -3.36 16.03
N GLY A 84 2.70 -4.02 14.88
CA GLY A 84 4.00 -4.36 14.29
C GLY A 84 4.75 -3.22 13.58
N ALA A 85 4.07 -2.13 13.23
CA ALA A 85 4.66 -1.03 12.44
C ALA A 85 5.39 0.02 13.29
N LYS A 86 5.17 0.04 14.62
CA LYS A 86 5.76 1.04 15.53
C LYS A 86 7.28 0.87 15.72
N ASP A 87 7.81 -0.33 15.50
CA ASP A 87 9.24 -0.61 15.66
C ASP A 87 10.08 -0.12 14.48
N TYR A 88 9.50 -0.04 13.28
CA TYR A 88 10.21 0.48 12.10
C TYR A 88 10.37 2.00 12.08
N LEU A 89 9.65 2.74 12.93
CA LEU A 89 9.74 4.19 13.03
C LEU A 89 10.84 4.66 13.99
N LYS A 90 11.27 3.83 14.95
CA LYS A 90 12.35 4.16 15.90
C LYS A 90 13.76 4.13 15.29
N ILE A 91 13.92 3.51 14.12
CA ILE A 91 15.22 3.41 13.43
C ILE A 91 15.49 4.64 12.52
N ALA A 92 14.52 5.54 12.35
CA ALA A 92 14.59 6.65 11.39
C ALA A 92 15.00 8.01 12.01
N THR A 93 15.15 8.13 13.33
CA THR A 93 15.53 9.40 13.97
C THR A 93 17.05 9.60 14.12
N CYS A 94 17.87 8.63 13.67
CA CYS A 94 19.33 8.75 13.68
C CYS A 94 19.89 8.99 12.27
N THR A 95 19.35 9.96 11.52
CA THR A 95 20.00 10.46 10.29
C THR A 95 19.88 11.97 10.23
N GLY A 96 20.73 12.65 11.00
CA GLY A 96 20.90 14.10 10.98
C GLY A 96 22.21 14.46 11.66
N ASN A 97 22.99 15.31 11.00
CA ASN A 97 24.40 15.65 11.18
C ASN A 97 24.91 16.17 12.56
N ASP A 98 24.21 15.96 13.69
CA ASP A 98 24.54 16.65 14.96
C ASP A 98 24.99 15.75 16.13
N ALA A 99 25.22 14.45 15.92
CA ALA A 99 25.58 13.52 17.02
C ALA A 99 27.05 13.04 17.06
N CYS A 100 27.99 13.72 16.37
CA CYS A 100 29.43 13.39 16.48
C CYS A 100 30.16 14.10 17.63
N ARG A 101 29.49 14.89 18.48
CA ARG A 101 30.12 15.60 19.61
C ARG A 101 29.17 15.82 20.79
N ALA A 102 28.88 14.77 21.55
CA ALA A 102 28.37 14.76 22.93
C ALA A 102 27.81 13.34 23.11
N VAL A 103 28.31 12.46 23.96
CA VAL A 103 28.78 12.58 25.34
C VAL A 103 29.73 11.40 25.56
N GLY A 104 30.88 11.62 26.19
CA GLY A 104 31.73 10.51 26.62
C GLY A 104 31.06 9.66 27.69
N ALA A 105 30.99 8.34 27.47
CA ALA A 105 31.15 7.29 28.48
C ALA A 105 30.98 5.91 27.82
N CYS A 106 32.09 5.16 27.83
CA CYS A 106 32.27 3.72 27.56
C CYS A 106 32.10 3.22 26.13
#